data_AF-B3WFQ1-F1
#
_entry.id   AF-B3WFQ1-F1
#
_cell.length_a   1.000
_cell.length_b   1.000
_cell.length_c   1.000
_cell.angle_alpha   90.00
_cell.angle_beta   90.00
_cell.angle_gamma   90.00
#
_symmetry.space_group_name_H-M   'P 1'
#
loop_
_entity.id
_entity.type
_entity.pdbx_description
1 polymer ?
#
loop_
_entity_poly.entity_id
_entity_poly.type
_entity_poly.pdbx_seq_one_letter_code
_entity_poly.pdbx_strand_id
1 'polypeptide(L)'
;MQGMNVSPDEIVITAGALEALNLSLQAVTEPGDWVVVENPCFYGALQALERLRLKALSGATDVKEGIDLTALEAALQNYQVKYA
;
A
#
# COMPACT_ATOMS: atom_id res chain seq x y z
N MET A 1 -18.73 15.37 -7.45
CA MET A 1 -17.84 15.61 -6.30
C MET A 1 -18.20 14.61 -5.24
N GLN A 2 -17.42 13.54 -5.09
CA GLN A 2 -17.54 12.64 -3.94
C GLN A 2 -16.78 13.31 -2.80
N GLY A 3 -17.51 13.78 -1.79
CA GLY A 3 -16.94 14.24 -0.53
C GLY A 3 -16.93 13.10 0.48
N MET A 4 -16.01 13.14 1.43
CA MET A 4 -16.00 12.25 2.59
C MET A 4 -16.31 13.09 3.84
N ASN A 5 -17.15 12.57 4.73
CA ASN A 5 -17.45 13.21 6.00
C ASN A 5 -16.40 12.79 7.03
N VAL A 6 -15.31 13.57 7.15
CA VAL A 6 -14.18 13.32 8.04
C VAL A 6 -14.04 14.45 9.06
N SER A 7 -13.67 14.14 10.30
CA SER A 7 -13.35 15.17 11.30
C SER A 7 -12.03 15.86 10.92
N PRO A 8 -11.90 17.18 11.11
CA PRO A 8 -10.60 17.86 10.95
C PRO A 8 -9.47 17.24 11.77
N ASP A 9 -9.79 16.64 12.92
CA ASP A 9 -8.81 16.00 13.81
C ASP A 9 -8.25 14.68 13.23
N GLU A 10 -8.90 14.10 12.22
CA GLU A 10 -8.45 12.90 11.51
C GLU A 10 -7.54 13.25 10.31
N ILE A 11 -7.34 14.54 10.02
CA ILE A 11 -6.53 15.01 8.90
C ILE A 11 -5.10 15.31 9.36
N VAL A 12 -4.15 14.54 8.84
CA VAL A 12 -2.72 14.82 9.02
C VAL A 12 -2.17 15.52 7.78
N ILE A 13 -1.60 16.72 8.00
CA ILE A 13 -0.91 17.46 6.93
C ILE A 13 0.52 16.95 6.83
N THR A 14 0.94 16.54 5.64
CA THR A 14 2.33 16.16 5.32
C THR A 14 2.91 17.10 4.27
N ALA A 15 4.24 17.11 4.13
CA ALA A 15 4.94 17.83 3.07
C ALA A 15 4.68 17.24 1.67
N GLY A 16 4.09 16.03 1.58
CA GLY A 16 3.67 15.43 0.32
C GLY A 16 3.30 13.94 0.44
N ALA A 17 2.85 13.37 -0.69
CA ALA A 17 2.37 11.99 -0.76
C ALA A 17 3.43 10.94 -0.39
N LEU A 18 4.70 11.18 -0.73
CA LEU A 18 5.77 10.25 -0.38
C LEU A 18 6.06 10.25 1.14
N GLU A 19 5.98 11.40 1.80
CA GLU A 19 6.11 11.45 3.26
C GLU A 19 4.92 10.76 3.93
N ALA A 20 3.70 11.02 3.44
CA ALA A 20 2.50 10.35 3.93
C ALA A 20 2.61 8.83 3.80
N LEU A 21 3.02 8.33 2.62
CA LEU A 21 3.23 6.89 2.40
C LEU A 21 4.26 6.30 3.38
N ASN A 22 5.39 6.98 3.59
CA ASN A 22 6.42 6.50 4.51
C ASN A 22 5.92 6.48 5.97
N LEU A 23 5.14 7.48 6.40
CA LEU A 23 4.56 7.51 7.73
C LEU A 23 3.52 6.40 7.90
N SER A 24 2.64 6.22 6.92
CA SER A 24 1.63 5.15 6.92
C SER A 24 2.27 3.78 7.02
N LEU A 25 3.28 3.49 6.19
CA LEU A 25 4.00 2.22 6.23
C LEU A 25 4.65 1.98 7.60
N GLN A 26 5.35 2.97 8.16
CA GLN A 26 5.98 2.85 9.48
C GLN A 26 4.95 2.64 10.60
N ALA A 27 3.74 3.18 10.47
CA ALA A 27 2.70 3.05 11.49
C ALA A 27 2.01 1.68 11.49
N VAL A 28 1.96 0.99 10.34
CA VAL A 28 1.14 -0.22 10.16
C VAL A 28 1.94 -1.50 9.86
N THR A 29 3.26 -1.39 9.68
CA THR A 29 4.13 -2.52 9.30
C THR A 29 5.40 -2.60 10.15
N GLU A 30 5.97 -3.80 10.19
CA GLU A 30 7.28 -4.07 10.77
C GLU A 30 8.23 -4.66 9.70
N PRO A 31 9.56 -4.52 9.87
CA PRO A 31 10.54 -5.14 8.98
C PRO A 31 10.26 -6.64 8.74
N GLY A 32 10.16 -7.03 7.47
CA GLY A 32 9.87 -8.40 7.05
C GLY A 32 8.39 -8.68 6.73
N ASP A 33 7.49 -7.75 7.04
CA ASP A 33 6.08 -7.81 6.63
C ASP A 33 5.92 -7.80 5.11
N TRP A 34 4.84 -8.44 4.65
CA TRP A 34 4.46 -8.44 3.25
C TRP A 34 3.51 -7.28 2.96
N VAL A 35 3.81 -6.52 1.91
CA VAL A 35 2.96 -5.43 1.42
C VAL A 35 2.55 -5.71 -0.02
N VAL A 36 1.25 -5.67 -0.28
CA VAL A 36 0.71 -5.83 -1.64
C VAL A 36 0.93 -4.56 -2.45
N VAL A 37 1.42 -4.71 -3.68
CA VAL A 37 1.57 -3.62 -4.64
C VAL A 37 1.03 -4.04 -6.02
N GLU A 38 0.55 -3.07 -6.78
CA GLU A 38 0.13 -3.29 -8.17
C GLU A 38 1.33 -3.58 -9.09
N ASN A 39 1.07 -4.11 -10.29
CA ASN A 39 2.08 -4.22 -11.32
C ASN A 39 1.53 -3.71 -12.67
N PRO A 40 2.00 -2.57 -13.18
CA PRO A 40 3.11 -1.74 -12.69
C PRO A 40 2.76 -0.87 -11.47
N CYS A 41 3.71 -0.68 -10.54
CA CYS A 41 3.59 0.21 -9.37
C CYS A 41 4.43 1.49 -9.54
N PHE A 42 4.02 2.57 -8.86
CA PHE A 42 4.86 3.75 -8.67
C PHE A 42 6.19 3.40 -7.99
N TYR A 43 7.30 3.70 -8.66
CA TYR A 43 8.63 3.32 -8.19
C TYR A 43 9.00 3.84 -6.79
N GLY A 44 8.51 5.03 -6.40
CA GLY A 44 8.76 5.57 -5.06
C GLY A 44 8.15 4.73 -3.94
N ALA A 45 7.08 3.98 -4.21
CA ALA A 45 6.52 3.02 -3.24
C ALA A 45 7.47 1.83 -3.04
N LEU A 46 8.01 1.27 -4.12
CA LEU A 46 8.99 0.17 -4.03
C LEU A 46 10.25 0.59 -3.25
N GLN A 47 10.74 1.81 -3.49
CA GLN A 47 11.87 2.36 -2.71
C GLN A 47 11.54 2.51 -1.22
N ALA A 48 10.32 2.95 -0.88
CA ALA A 48 9.88 3.06 0.50
C ALA A 48 9.83 1.70 1.19
N LEU A 49 9.30 0.68 0.52
CA LEU A 49 9.25 -0.70 1.02
C LEU A 49 10.65 -1.26 1.28
N GLU A 50 11.56 -1.12 0.31
CA GLU A 50 12.95 -1.59 0.44
C GLU A 50 13.66 -0.93 1.63
N ARG A 51 13.52 0.40 1.78
CA ARG A 51 14.13 1.17 2.88
C ARG A 51 13.65 0.70 4.25
N LEU A 52 12.39 0.30 4.36
CA LEU A 52 11.77 -0.21 5.58
C LEU A 52 11.96 -1.73 5.77
N ARG A 53 12.69 -2.40 4.86
CA ARG A 53 12.92 -3.85 4.85
C ARG A 53 11.62 -4.66 4.75
N LEU A 54 10.64 -4.12 4.03
CA LEU A 54 9.36 -4.76 3.73
C LEU A 54 9.49 -5.61 2.47
N LYS A 55 8.62 -6.61 2.34
CA LYS A 55 8.59 -7.51 1.19
C LYS A 55 7.42 -7.14 0.28
N ALA A 56 7.70 -6.78 -0.95
CA ALA A 56 6.65 -6.49 -1.93
C ALA A 56 6.05 -7.80 -2.47
N LEU A 57 4.73 -7.94 -2.38
CA LEU A 57 3.96 -8.95 -3.09
C LEU A 57 3.22 -8.29 -4.25
N SER A 58 3.72 -8.49 -5.46
CA SER A 58 3.11 -7.88 -6.66
C SER A 58 1.92 -8.69 -7.13
N GLY A 59 0.74 -8.07 -7.16
CA GLY A 59 -0.44 -8.60 -7.85
C GLY A 59 -0.41 -8.24 -9.33
N ALA A 60 -0.81 -9.17 -10.20
CA ALA A 60 -1.07 -8.83 -11.60
C ALA A 60 -2.28 -7.90 -11.68
N THR A 61 -2.15 -6.82 -12.44
CA THR A 61 -3.20 -5.82 -12.62
C THR A 61 -3.54 -5.77 -14.11
N ASP A 62 -4.83 -5.87 -14.45
CA ASP A 62 -5.32 -5.65 -15.81
C ASP A 62 -5.59 -4.15 -16.03
N VAL A 63 -5.30 -3.66 -17.24
CA VAL A 63 -5.43 -2.23 -17.57
C VAL A 63 -6.90 -1.76 -17.58
N LYS A 64 -7.85 -2.66 -17.81
CA LYS A 64 -9.28 -2.38 -17.83
C LYS A 64 -9.97 -2.75 -16.53
N GLU A 65 -9.66 -3.93 -16.00
CA GLU A 65 -10.36 -4.51 -14.85
C GLU A 65 -9.67 -4.22 -13.51
N GLY A 66 -8.44 -3.72 -13.53
CA GLY A 66 -7.69 -3.40 -12.31
C GLY A 66 -7.13 -4.64 -11.62
N ILE A 67 -7.13 -4.63 -10.28
CA ILE A 67 -6.53 -5.70 -9.46
C ILE A 67 -7.36 -6.98 -9.59
N ASP A 68 -6.69 -8.11 -9.85
CA ASP A 68 -7.33 -9.43 -9.73
C ASP A 68 -7.65 -9.74 -8.27
N LEU A 69 -8.94 -9.59 -7.92
CA LEU A 69 -9.44 -9.83 -6.56
C LEU A 69 -9.33 -11.30 -6.13
N THR A 70 -9.36 -12.24 -7.07
CA THR A 70 -9.19 -13.67 -6.77
C THR A 70 -7.74 -13.95 -6.36
N ALA A 71 -6.79 -13.39 -7.10
CA ALA A 71 -5.38 -13.46 -6.74
C ALA A 71 -5.08 -12.74 -5.42
N LEU A 72 -5.74 -11.60 -5.16
CA LEU A 72 -5.62 -10.88 -3.89
C LEU A 72 -6.16 -11.69 -2.70
N GLU A 73 -7.32 -12.33 -2.84
CA GLU A 73 -7.89 -13.19 -1.81
C GLU A 73 -6.95 -14.38 -1.51
N ALA A 74 -6.41 -15.03 -2.55
CA ALA A 74 -5.43 -16.09 -2.38
C ALA A 74 -4.15 -15.60 -1.68
N ALA A 75 -3.68 -14.39 -1.98
CA ALA A 75 -2.54 -13.78 -1.30
C ALA A 75 -2.82 -13.53 0.19
N LEU A 76 -4.01 -13.02 0.53
CA LEU A 76 -4.43 -12.76 1.91
C LEU A 76 -4.53 -14.04 2.76
N GLN A 77 -4.82 -15.18 2.13
CA GLN A 77 -4.86 -16.49 2.81
C GLN A 77 -3.46 -17.08 3.04
N ASN A 78 -2.51 -16.83 2.13
CA ASN A 78 -1.18 -17.45 2.14
C ASN A 78 -0.11 -16.60 2.84
N TYR A 79 -0.34 -15.29 2.97
CA TYR A 79 0.59 -14.35 3.55
C TYR A 79 -0.14 -13.45 4.55
N GLN A 80 0.50 -13.17 5.69
CA GLN A 80 0.01 -12.16 6.62
C GLN A 80 0.34 -10.76 6.08
N VAL A 81 -0.35 -10.36 5.01
CA VAL A 81 -0.12 -9.11 4.29
C VAL A 81 -0.71 -7.91 5.01
N LYS A 82 -0.01 -6.78 4.90
CA LYS A 82 -0.49 -5.43 5.21
C LYS A 82 -0.74 -4.72 3.88
N TYR A 83 -1.76 -3.87 3.84
CA TYR A 83 -2.03 -3.06 2.65
C TYR A 83 -1.42 -1.67 2.84
N ALA A 84 -0.72 -1.19 1.81
CA ALA A 84 -0.10 0.14 1.78
C ALA A 84 -0.88 1.12 0.91
#